data_AF-A0A125QD94-F1
#
_entry.id   AF-A0A125QD94-F1
#
_cell.length_a   1.000
_cell.length_b   1.000
_cell.length_c   1.000
_cell.angle_alpha   90.00
_cell.angle_beta   90.00
_cell.angle_gamma   90.00
#
_symmetry.space_group_name_H-M   'P 1'
#
loop_
_entity.id
_entity.type
_entity.pdbx_description
1 polymer ?
#
loop_
_entity_poly.entity_id
_entity_poly.type
_entity_poly.pdbx_seq_one_letter_code
_entity_poly.pdbx_strand_id
1 'polypeptide(L)'
;MDQPKRERKKPRGTSITLQIGPDSVVRVEKELPSGKPEIELHYAEMFCTDDQGMRPHFKRFGRFDNLRAQEENDLDFTVETDLGVKWLELAEFAPIKEVGHYQDSTGFWNGGELAELFKKLVKKKNDKLYGGSVILMVYATHDHFWVPPPIIRMMPSLLRNEGLGDVL
;
A
#
# COMPACT_ATOMS: atom_id res chain seq x y z
N MET A 1 -7.22 24.61 29.31
CA MET A 1 -7.99 23.37 29.07
C MET A 1 -7.92 23.08 27.59
N ASP A 2 -6.98 22.22 27.19
CA ASP A 2 -6.90 21.75 25.80
C ASP A 2 -8.05 20.78 25.55
N GLN A 3 -8.86 21.07 24.52
CA GLN A 3 -9.83 20.10 24.04
C GLN A 3 -9.07 18.96 23.34
N PRO A 4 -9.40 17.68 23.62
CA PRO A 4 -8.79 16.58 22.89
C PRO A 4 -9.09 16.77 21.39
N LYS A 5 -8.02 16.79 20.57
CA LYS A 5 -8.14 16.77 19.10
C LYS A 5 -9.07 15.62 18.74
N ARG A 6 -10.28 15.93 18.26
CA ARG A 6 -11.17 14.94 17.66
C ARG A 6 -10.38 14.25 16.55
N GLU A 7 -10.00 13.00 16.76
CA GLU A 7 -9.47 12.15 15.71
C GLU A 7 -10.47 12.16 14.56
N ARG A 8 -10.08 12.79 13.45
CA ARG A 8 -10.90 12.82 12.25
C ARG A 8 -10.96 11.40 11.73
N LYS A 9 -12.10 10.73 11.93
CA LYS A 9 -12.37 9.42 11.31
C LYS A 9 -12.12 9.53 9.81
N LYS A 10 -11.18 8.73 9.32
CA LYS A 10 -10.89 8.67 7.89
C LYS A 10 -12.11 8.09 7.17
N PRO A 11 -12.56 8.64 6.04
CA PRO A 11 -13.60 7.99 5.26
C PRO A 11 -13.09 6.60 4.82
N ARG A 12 -13.92 5.58 5.04
CA ARG A 12 -13.59 4.15 4.90
C ARG A 12 -14.22 3.59 3.62
N GLY A 13 -13.51 2.70 2.93
CA GLY A 13 -14.10 1.77 1.98
C GLY A 13 -14.40 0.41 2.63
N THR A 14 -15.05 -0.47 1.86
CA THR A 14 -15.12 -1.90 2.17
C THR A 14 -13.87 -2.58 1.59
N SER A 15 -13.24 -3.45 2.37
CA SER A 15 -12.22 -4.38 1.87
C SER A 15 -12.78 -5.79 1.87
N ILE A 16 -12.92 -6.37 0.68
CA ILE A 16 -13.41 -7.73 0.46
C ILE A 16 -12.18 -8.62 0.25
N THR A 17 -11.97 -9.54 1.17
CA THR A 17 -11.00 -10.64 0.97
C THR A 17 -11.73 -11.88 0.48
N LEU A 18 -11.15 -12.60 -0.46
CA LEU A 18 -11.63 -13.93 -0.86
C LEU A 18 -11.00 -14.98 0.04
N GLN A 19 -11.82 -15.71 0.79
CA GLN A 19 -11.39 -16.92 1.49
C GLN A 19 -11.75 -18.14 0.65
N ILE A 20 -10.75 -18.96 0.34
CA ILE A 20 -10.92 -20.22 -0.39
C ILE A 20 -10.97 -21.33 0.65
N GLY A 21 -12.15 -21.86 0.90
CA GLY A 21 -12.35 -23.10 1.64
C GLY A 21 -12.26 -24.31 0.72
N PRO A 22 -12.23 -25.53 1.27
CA PRO A 22 -12.17 -26.77 0.49
C PRO A 22 -13.30 -26.91 -0.53
N ASP A 23 -14.50 -26.36 -0.24
CA ASP A 23 -15.69 -26.52 -1.06
C ASP A 23 -16.32 -25.20 -1.56
N SER A 24 -15.79 -24.04 -1.16
CA SER A 24 -16.38 -22.75 -1.54
C SER A 24 -15.39 -21.60 -1.52
N VAL A 25 -15.71 -20.57 -2.31
CA VAL A 25 -15.03 -19.27 -2.26
C VAL A 25 -15.99 -18.27 -1.62
N VAL A 26 -15.63 -17.77 -0.44
CA VAL A 26 -16.45 -16.82 0.32
C VAL A 26 -15.82 -15.44 0.25
N ARG A 27 -16.62 -14.43 -0.07
CA ARG A 27 -16.25 -13.02 0.09
C ARG A 27 -16.44 -12.63 1.55
N VAL A 28 -15.36 -12.29 2.22
CA VAL A 28 -15.39 -11.82 3.61
C VAL A 28 -15.07 -10.33 3.61
N GLU A 29 -16.06 -9.53 3.97
CA GLU A 29 -15.84 -8.12 4.29
C GLU A 29 -15.11 -8.03 5.62
N LYS A 30 -13.99 -7.32 5.64
CA LYS A 30 -13.23 -7.08 6.85
C LYS A 30 -13.36 -5.62 7.24
N GLU A 31 -13.84 -5.37 8.45
CA GLU A 31 -13.83 -4.00 8.99
C GLU A 31 -12.39 -3.57 9.24
N LEU A 32 -12.01 -2.44 8.64
CA LEU A 32 -10.72 -1.81 8.90
C LEU A 32 -10.76 -1.06 10.25
N PRO A 33 -9.62 -0.97 10.96
CA PRO A 33 -9.48 -0.13 12.16
C PRO A 33 -9.93 1.32 11.93
N SER A 34 -10.30 2.04 13.00
CA SER A 34 -10.89 3.37 12.89
C SER A 34 -9.89 4.51 12.71
N GLY A 35 -8.64 4.34 13.15
CA GLY A 35 -7.61 5.36 13.06
C GLY A 35 -6.59 5.05 11.96
N LYS A 36 -5.98 6.13 11.44
CA LYS A 36 -4.97 6.03 10.37
C LYS A 36 -3.75 5.19 10.82
N PRO A 37 -3.16 5.39 12.00
CA PRO A 37 -2.02 4.59 12.46
C PRO A 37 -2.35 3.09 12.52
N GLU A 38 -3.55 2.74 12.97
CA GLU A 38 -4.00 1.36 13.10
C GLU A 38 -4.26 0.71 11.74
N ILE A 39 -4.80 1.46 10.78
CA ILE A 39 -4.93 1.00 9.39
C ILE A 39 -3.55 0.75 8.78
N GLU A 40 -2.61 1.69 8.96
CA GLU A 40 -1.26 1.57 8.41
C GLU A 40 -0.50 0.40 9.03
N LEU A 41 -0.59 0.22 10.35
CA LEU A 41 -0.06 -0.96 11.03
C LEU A 41 -0.69 -2.24 10.49
N HIS A 42 -2.02 -2.28 10.33
CA HIS A 42 -2.72 -3.45 9.81
C HIS A 42 -2.18 -3.89 8.43
N TYR A 43 -2.02 -2.95 7.51
CA TYR A 43 -1.49 -3.26 6.18
C TYR A 43 0.00 -3.61 6.21
N ALA A 44 0.80 -2.99 7.07
CA ALA A 44 2.21 -3.32 7.24
C ALA A 44 2.38 -4.76 7.77
N GLU A 45 1.62 -5.15 8.78
CA GLU A 45 1.59 -6.52 9.30
C GLU A 45 1.16 -7.52 8.22
N MET A 46 0.11 -7.21 7.45
CA MET A 46 -0.32 -8.03 6.34
C MET A 46 0.76 -8.17 5.26
N PHE A 47 1.54 -7.12 4.99
CA PHE A 47 2.61 -7.13 4.00
C PHE A 47 3.79 -8.02 4.43
N CYS A 48 4.12 -8.00 5.73
CA CYS A 48 5.17 -8.81 6.34
C CYS A 48 4.77 -10.27 6.60
N THR A 49 3.48 -10.60 6.54
CA THR A 49 3.02 -11.98 6.70
C THR A 49 3.10 -12.74 5.38
N ASP A 50 3.87 -13.83 5.38
CA ASP A 50 3.94 -14.74 4.24
C ASP A 50 2.76 -15.72 4.25
N ASP A 51 1.94 -15.67 3.21
CA ASP A 51 0.95 -16.72 2.94
C ASP A 51 1.50 -17.59 1.82
N GLN A 52 2.39 -18.52 2.19
CA GLN A 52 2.93 -19.61 1.36
C GLN A 52 4.00 -19.24 0.31
N GLY A 53 4.80 -18.20 0.50
CA GLY A 53 5.93 -17.83 -0.37
C GLY A 53 5.50 -17.25 -1.73
N MET A 54 4.22 -16.95 -1.90
CA MET A 54 3.63 -16.57 -3.19
C MET A 54 3.83 -15.09 -3.54
N ARG A 55 4.19 -14.25 -2.56
CA ARG A 55 4.32 -12.81 -2.78
C ARG A 55 5.71 -12.45 -3.33
N PRO A 56 5.81 -11.69 -4.43
CA PRO A 56 7.09 -11.44 -5.11
C PRO A 56 8.17 -10.78 -4.25
N HIS A 57 7.81 -9.97 -3.25
CA HIS A 57 8.79 -9.26 -2.43
C HIS A 57 9.58 -10.21 -1.51
N PHE A 58 9.02 -11.34 -1.07
CA PHE A 58 9.77 -12.36 -0.33
C PHE A 58 10.87 -13.00 -1.17
N LYS A 59 10.69 -13.13 -2.49
CA LYS A 59 11.76 -13.61 -3.40
C LYS A 59 12.93 -12.63 -3.49
N ARG A 60 12.69 -11.33 -3.29
CA ARG A 60 13.70 -10.28 -3.43
C ARG A 60 14.41 -9.99 -2.10
N PHE A 61 13.65 -9.86 -1.02
CA PHE A 61 14.16 -9.41 0.27
C PHE A 61 14.28 -10.55 1.29
N GLY A 62 13.76 -11.73 0.99
CA GLY A 62 13.72 -12.85 1.93
C GLY A 62 12.61 -12.66 2.96
N ARG A 63 12.90 -12.99 4.21
CA ARG A 63 11.95 -12.83 5.33
C ARG A 63 11.66 -11.37 5.68
N PHE A 64 10.57 -11.16 6.41
CA PHE A 64 10.13 -9.87 6.93
C PHE A 64 9.78 -10.02 8.42
N ASP A 65 10.75 -9.78 9.29
CA ASP A 65 10.63 -9.97 10.74
C ASP A 65 10.72 -8.62 11.48
N ASN A 66 10.31 -8.59 12.75
CA ASN A 66 10.55 -7.47 13.68
C ASN A 66 10.05 -6.10 13.14
N LEU A 67 8.84 -6.05 12.58
CA LEU A 67 8.21 -4.79 12.16
C LEU A 67 8.10 -3.82 13.36
N ARG A 68 8.65 -2.61 13.21
CA ARG A 68 8.64 -1.57 14.26
C ARG A 68 8.18 -0.23 13.71
N ALA A 69 7.08 0.29 14.27
CA ALA A 69 6.63 1.65 14.02
C ALA A 69 7.69 2.67 14.48
N GLN A 70 7.77 3.79 13.77
CA GLN A 70 8.74 4.85 14.06
C GLN A 70 8.01 6.06 14.63
N GLU A 71 8.49 6.58 15.75
CA GLU A 71 7.78 7.64 16.48
C GLU A 71 7.92 9.03 15.83
N GLU A 72 8.90 9.26 14.95
CA GLU A 72 9.22 10.63 14.52
C GLU A 72 10.07 10.76 13.23
N ASN A 73 9.76 10.03 12.15
CA ASN A 73 10.43 10.22 10.85
C ASN A 73 9.44 10.20 9.68
N ASP A 74 9.83 10.74 8.52
CA ASP A 74 9.03 10.72 7.28
C ASP A 74 8.69 9.29 6.76
N LEU A 75 9.29 8.26 7.38
CA LEU A 75 9.17 6.84 7.05
C LEU A 75 8.46 6.10 8.18
N ASP A 76 7.49 5.26 7.82
CA ASP A 76 6.49 4.77 8.76
C ASP A 76 6.99 3.61 9.64
N PHE A 77 7.76 2.67 9.08
CA PHE A 77 8.24 1.49 9.81
C PHE A 77 9.69 1.09 9.44
N THR A 78 10.29 0.28 10.31
CA THR A 78 11.46 -0.55 9.98
C THR A 78 11.08 -2.02 10.02
N VAL A 79 11.76 -2.83 9.21
CA VAL A 79 11.59 -4.28 9.13
C VAL A 79 12.93 -4.96 8.88
N GLU A 80 13.16 -6.11 9.50
CA GLU A 80 14.34 -6.93 9.28
C GLU A 80 14.12 -7.87 8.10
N THR A 81 15.09 -7.90 7.18
CA THR A 81 15.08 -8.75 5.99
C THR A 81 16.39 -9.53 5.87
N ASP A 82 16.47 -10.48 4.95
CA ASP A 82 17.73 -11.20 4.67
C ASP A 82 18.80 -10.29 4.05
N LEU A 83 18.40 -9.10 3.58
CA LEU A 83 19.28 -8.03 3.09
C LEU A 83 19.55 -6.95 4.14
N GLY A 84 19.31 -7.26 5.42
CA GLY A 84 19.45 -6.34 6.55
C GLY A 84 18.18 -5.55 6.86
N VAL A 85 18.32 -4.52 7.70
CA VAL A 85 17.21 -3.64 8.09
C VAL A 85 16.80 -2.76 6.90
N LYS A 86 15.51 -2.74 6.61
CA LYS A 86 14.88 -1.91 5.60
C LYS A 86 13.87 -0.97 6.24
N TRP A 87 13.72 0.20 5.63
CA TRP A 87 12.60 1.08 5.92
C TRP A 87 11.41 0.68 5.06
N LEU A 88 10.22 0.77 5.63
CA LEU A 88 8.97 0.53 4.93
C LEU A 88 8.19 1.85 4.89
N GLU A 89 8.08 2.43 3.70
CA GLU A 89 7.24 3.61 3.48
C GLU A 89 5.89 3.17 2.96
N LEU A 90 4.83 3.64 3.60
CA LEU A 90 3.47 3.36 3.20
C LEU A 90 2.94 4.48 2.30
N ALA A 91 2.14 4.06 1.33
CA ALA A 91 1.42 4.97 0.45
C ALA A 91 0.02 4.43 0.22
N GLU A 92 -0.99 5.17 0.67
CA GLU A 92 -2.36 4.87 0.30
C GLU A 92 -2.61 5.31 -1.15
N PHE A 93 -3.07 4.38 -1.98
CA PHE A 93 -3.63 4.68 -3.28
C PHE A 93 -5.14 4.89 -3.16
N ALA A 94 -5.53 6.15 -3.02
CA ALA A 94 -6.91 6.59 -3.01
C ALA A 94 -7.04 7.87 -3.85
N PRO A 95 -7.40 7.77 -5.14
CA PRO A 95 -7.55 8.92 -6.04
C PRO A 95 -8.86 9.70 -5.77
N ILE A 96 -9.09 10.08 -4.51
CA ILE A 96 -10.31 10.76 -4.05
C ILE A 96 -10.59 12.04 -4.83
N LYS A 97 -9.54 12.74 -5.30
CA LYS A 97 -9.71 13.95 -6.11
C LYS A 97 -10.48 13.72 -7.41
N GLU A 98 -10.42 12.50 -7.95
CA GLU A 98 -11.09 12.13 -9.20
C GLU A 98 -12.54 11.67 -8.98
N VAL A 99 -12.87 11.22 -7.76
CA VAL A 99 -14.19 10.65 -7.42
C VAL A 99 -14.98 11.48 -6.39
N GLY A 100 -14.38 12.49 -5.76
CA GLY A 100 -14.98 13.30 -4.70
C GLY A 100 -15.02 12.61 -3.34
N HIS A 101 -15.85 11.58 -3.19
CA HIS A 101 -15.96 10.75 -1.99
C HIS A 101 -15.78 9.26 -2.31
N TYR A 102 -15.36 8.49 -1.31
CA TYR A 102 -15.22 7.03 -1.45
C TYR A 102 -16.53 6.36 -1.89
N GLN A 103 -17.67 6.82 -1.36
CA GLN A 103 -19.01 6.31 -1.65
C GLN A 103 -19.44 6.54 -3.10
N ASP A 104 -18.86 7.54 -3.76
CA ASP A 104 -19.18 7.92 -5.13
C ASP A 104 -18.35 7.14 -6.15
N SER A 105 -17.37 6.34 -5.70
CA SER A 105 -16.56 5.52 -6.59
C SER A 105 -17.38 4.38 -7.17
N THR A 106 -17.36 4.23 -8.49
CA THR A 106 -18.08 3.17 -9.21
C THR A 106 -17.30 1.86 -9.32
N GLY A 107 -16.00 1.87 -8.98
CA GLY A 107 -15.09 0.74 -9.19
C GLY A 107 -14.67 0.53 -10.66
N PHE A 108 -15.21 1.31 -11.60
CA PHE A 108 -14.84 1.25 -13.01
C PHE A 108 -13.80 2.33 -13.32
N TRP A 109 -12.62 1.89 -13.75
CA TRP A 109 -11.52 2.77 -14.11
C TRP A 109 -11.03 2.49 -15.53
N ASN A 110 -10.71 3.55 -16.26
CA ASN A 110 -9.88 3.41 -17.45
C ASN A 110 -8.48 2.97 -17.02
N GLY A 111 -7.96 1.89 -17.62
CA GLY A 111 -6.65 1.35 -17.25
C GLY A 111 -5.49 2.32 -17.44
N GLY A 112 -5.55 3.18 -18.47
CA GLY A 112 -4.54 4.20 -18.73
C GLY A 112 -4.56 5.32 -17.68
N GLU A 113 -5.74 5.82 -17.33
CA GLU A 113 -5.90 6.84 -16.29
C GLU A 113 -5.44 6.32 -14.93
N LEU A 114 -5.84 5.10 -14.56
CA LEU A 114 -5.44 4.46 -13.31
C LEU A 114 -3.92 4.27 -13.25
N ALA A 115 -3.29 3.86 -14.36
CA ALA A 115 -1.85 3.74 -14.46
C ALA A 115 -1.13 5.07 -14.26
N GLU A 116 -1.63 6.15 -14.85
CA GLU A 116 -1.06 7.50 -14.66
C GLU A 116 -1.23 8.01 -13.22
N LEU A 117 -2.38 7.78 -12.59
CA LEU A 117 -2.60 8.12 -11.18
C LEU A 117 -1.67 7.35 -10.26
N PHE A 118 -1.51 6.05 -10.49
CA PHE A 118 -0.60 5.22 -9.72
C PHE A 118 0.87 5.62 -9.94
N LYS A 119 1.26 5.90 -11.18
CA LYS A 119 2.59 6.43 -11.52
C LYS A 119 2.87 7.74 -10.80
N LYS A 120 1.92 8.67 -10.75
CA LYS A 120 2.05 9.93 -10.00
C LYS A 120 2.30 9.70 -8.51
N LEU A 121 1.60 8.73 -7.89
CA LEU A 121 1.83 8.36 -6.49
C LEU A 121 3.25 7.82 -6.28
N VAL A 122 3.67 6.85 -7.10
CA VAL A 122 5.00 6.23 -6.99
C VAL A 122 6.10 7.26 -7.19
N LYS A 123 5.96 8.14 -8.20
CA LYS A 123 6.88 9.27 -8.41
C LYS A 123 7.00 10.18 -7.20
N LYS A 124 5.87 10.65 -6.69
CA LYS A 124 5.85 11.54 -5.51
C LYS A 124 6.59 10.93 -4.32
N LYS A 125 6.53 9.61 -4.16
CA LYS A 125 7.24 8.87 -3.10
C LYS A 125 8.72 8.70 -3.42
N ASN A 126 9.05 8.35 -4.66
CA ASN A 126 10.42 8.22 -5.14
C ASN A 126 11.21 9.54 -5.15
N ASP A 127 10.55 10.67 -5.42
CA ASP A 127 11.15 12.02 -5.44
C ASP A 127 11.72 12.45 -4.08
N LYS A 128 11.40 11.72 -3.01
CA LYS A 128 11.98 11.92 -1.69
C LYS A 128 13.41 11.36 -1.56
N LEU A 129 13.88 10.60 -2.56
CA LEU A 129 15.27 10.16 -2.73
C LEU A 129 15.85 9.42 -1.51
N TYR A 130 15.05 8.59 -0.83
CA TYR A 130 15.50 7.85 0.34
C TYR A 130 16.57 6.77 0.09
N GLY A 131 16.88 6.47 -1.18
CA GLY A 131 17.88 5.48 -1.59
C GLY A 131 17.40 4.02 -1.50
N GLY A 132 18.29 3.07 -1.80
CA GLY A 132 17.98 1.64 -1.97
C GLY A 132 17.66 0.84 -0.69
N SER A 133 17.49 1.51 0.45
CA SER A 133 17.14 0.88 1.73
C SER A 133 15.67 1.04 2.10
N VAL A 134 14.86 1.63 1.22
CA VAL A 134 13.43 1.85 1.43
C VAL A 134 12.61 0.96 0.51
N ILE A 135 11.62 0.29 1.10
CA ILE A 135 10.60 -0.46 0.40
C ILE A 135 9.33 0.39 0.39
N LEU A 136 8.86 0.76 -0.80
CA LEU A 136 7.58 1.43 -0.96
C LEU A 136 6.45 0.40 -0.98
N MET A 137 5.58 0.45 0.03
CA MET A 137 4.39 -0.36 0.15
C MET A 137 3.15 0.45 -0.19
N VAL A 138 2.51 0.11 -1.31
CA VAL A 138 1.27 0.76 -1.73
C VAL A 138 0.08 -0.09 -1.29
N TYR A 139 -0.89 0.52 -0.60
CA TYR A 139 -2.12 -0.13 -0.14
C TYR A 139 -3.36 0.67 -0.56
N ALA A 140 -4.52 0.03 -0.61
CA ALA A 140 -5.80 0.67 -0.89
C ALA A 140 -6.80 0.29 0.20
N THR A 141 -7.53 1.27 0.72
CA THR A 141 -8.53 1.08 1.79
C THR A 141 -9.95 0.88 1.25
N HIS A 142 -10.10 0.78 -0.07
CA HIS A 142 -11.35 0.53 -0.76
C HIS A 142 -11.09 -0.33 -2.00
N ASP A 143 -11.89 -1.38 -2.19
CA ASP A 143 -11.71 -2.33 -3.31
C ASP A 143 -11.80 -1.68 -4.70
N HIS A 144 -12.56 -0.59 -4.83
CA HIS A 144 -12.68 0.17 -6.07
C HIS A 144 -11.38 0.83 -6.50
N PHE A 145 -10.39 0.97 -5.61
CA PHE A 145 -9.07 1.51 -5.91
C PHE A 145 -8.00 0.43 -6.01
N TRP A 146 -8.41 -0.85 -6.09
CA TRP A 146 -7.47 -1.92 -6.33
C TRP A 146 -6.72 -1.69 -7.64
N VAL A 147 -5.39 -1.81 -7.59
CA VAL A 147 -4.52 -1.59 -8.74
C VAL A 147 -4.24 -2.94 -9.42
N PRO A 148 -4.63 -3.13 -10.69
CA PRO A 148 -4.40 -4.38 -11.38
C PRO A 148 -2.91 -4.77 -11.47
N PRO A 149 -2.55 -6.06 -11.30
CA PRO A 149 -1.19 -6.54 -11.41
C PRO A 149 -0.46 -6.14 -12.71
N PRO A 150 -1.12 -6.07 -13.89
CA PRO A 150 -0.48 -5.54 -15.09
C PRO A 150 0.07 -4.12 -14.90
N ILE A 151 -0.68 -3.21 -14.28
CA ILE A 151 -0.24 -1.83 -14.02
C ILE A 151 0.98 -1.82 -13.09
N ILE A 152 0.94 -2.61 -12.02
CA ILE A 152 2.05 -2.74 -11.06
C ILE A 152 3.32 -3.24 -11.76
N ARG A 153 3.20 -4.28 -12.59
CA ARG A 153 4.34 -4.90 -13.30
C ARG A 153 4.97 -3.98 -14.35
N MET A 154 4.16 -3.10 -14.96
CA MET A 154 4.64 -2.15 -15.97
C MET A 154 5.36 -0.94 -15.35
N MET A 155 5.13 -0.67 -14.07
CA MET A 155 5.60 0.55 -13.40
C MET A 155 7.12 0.76 -13.47
N PRO A 156 7.98 -0.27 -13.23
CA PRO A 156 9.42 -0.09 -13.37
C PRO A 156 9.85 0.34 -14.78
N SER A 157 9.19 -0.19 -15.83
CA SER A 157 9.49 0.19 -17.22
C SER A 157 9.00 1.61 -17.53
N LEU A 158 7.83 2.01 -17.03
CA LEU A 158 7.31 3.36 -17.20
C LEU A 158 8.22 4.39 -16.52
N LEU A 159 8.73 4.09 -15.34
CA LEU A 159 9.64 4.96 -14.60
C LEU A 159 11.04 5.03 -15.23
N ARG A 160 11.55 3.90 -15.77
CA ARG A 160 12.81 3.86 -16.53
C ARG A 160 12.79 4.78 -17.75
N ASN A 161 11.69 4.76 -18.51
CA ASN A 161 11.55 5.60 -19.70
C ASN A 161 11.58 7.11 -19.40
N GLU A 162 11.37 7.47 -18.13
CA GLU A 162 11.37 8.86 -17.64
C GLU A 162 12.64 9.18 -16.81
N GLY A 163 13.66 8.31 -16.85
CA GLY A 163 14.96 8.53 -16.19
C GLY A 163 15.03 8.16 -14.71
N LEU A 164 14.05 7.43 -14.16
CA LEU A 164 13.93 7.06 -12.74
C LEU A 164 14.25 5.56 -12.49
N GLY A 165 15.06 4.96 -13.35
CA GLY A 165 15.16 3.52 -13.54
C GLY A 165 15.87 2.68 -12.48
N ASP A 166 16.74 3.28 -11.68
CA ASP A 166 17.77 2.55 -10.92
C ASP A 166 17.43 2.33 -9.43
N VAL A 167 16.20 2.64 -8.99
CA VAL A 167 15.88 2.76 -7.54
C VAL A 167 14.73 1.87 -7.04
N LEU A 168 14.14 0.99 -7.87
CA LEU A 168 13.08 0.09 -7.40
C LEU A 168 13.50 -1.36 -7.18
#